data_AF-X1KYT9-F1
#
_entry.id   AF-X1KYT9-F1
#
_cell.length_a   1.000
_cell.length_b   1.000
_cell.length_c   1.000
_cell.angle_alpha   90.00
_cell.angle_beta   90.00
_cell.angle_gamma   90.00
#
_symmetry.space_group_name_H-M   'P 1'
#
loop_
_entity.id
_entity.type
_entity.pdbx_description
1 polymer ?
#
loop_
_entity_poly.entity_id
_entity_poly.type
_entity_poly.pdbx_seq_one_letter_code
_entity_poly.pdbx_strand_id
1 'polypeptide(L)' 'GTLEHLYDAIVDGGADAVLMASITHFENYTIRQMKEYLASRGIAVNL' A
#
# COMPACT_ATOMS: atom_id res chain seq x y z
N GLY A 1 2.03 8.62 6.99
CA GLY A 1 2.62 7.90 5.84
C GLY A 1 1.73 8.13 4.64
N THR A 2 2.28 8.09 3.43
CA THR A 2 1.52 8.19 2.17
C THR A 2 1.50 6.83 1.46
N LEU A 3 0.60 6.67 0.48
CA LEU A 3 0.56 5.47 -0.38
C LEU A 3 1.90 5.21 -1.10
N GLU A 4 2.66 6.27 -1.35
CA GLU A 4 3.99 6.20 -1.98
C GLU A 4 5.01 5.48 -1.09
N HIS A 5 5.00 5.69 0.23
CA HIS A 5 5.87 4.93 1.13
C HIS A 5 5.55 3.43 1.13
N LEU A 6 4.29 3.08 0.82
CA LEU A 6 3.84 1.69 0.68
C LEU A 6 4.42 1.07 -0.60
N TYR A 7 4.37 1.82 -1.71
CA TYR A 7 4.97 1.41 -2.97
C TYR A 7 6.49 1.28 -2.85
N ASP A 8 7.16 2.25 -2.24
CA ASP A 8 8.61 2.26 -2.03
C ASP A 8 9.06 1.08 -1.16
N ALA A 9 8.34 0.77 -0.08
CA ALA A 9 8.64 -0.40 0.76
C ALA A 9 8.52 -1.74 0.01
N ILE A 10 7.64 -1.85 -0.98
CA ILE A 10 7.46 -3.06 -1.79
C ILE A 10 8.51 -3.13 -2.90
N VAL A 11 8.72 -2.01 -3.61
CA VAL A 11 9.55 -1.97 -4.82
C VAL A 11 11.03 -1.79 -4.51
N ASP A 12 11.39 -0.85 -3.63
CA ASP A 12 12.76 -0.60 -3.21
C ASP A 12 13.16 -1.55 -2.06
N GLY A 13 12.24 -1.73 -1.10
CA GLY A 13 12.47 -2.60 0.06
C GLY A 13 12.33 -4.10 -0.20
N GLY A 14 11.74 -4.52 -1.34
CA GLY A 14 11.50 -5.93 -1.67
C GLY A 14 10.54 -6.64 -0.70
N ALA A 15 9.69 -5.90 0.01
CA ALA A 15 8.79 -6.48 1.00
C ALA A 15 7.67 -7.30 0.34
N ASP A 16 7.52 -8.56 0.76
CA ASP A 16 6.43 -9.45 0.32
C ASP A 16 5.08 -9.05 0.94
N ALA A 17 5.11 -8.40 2.11
CA ALA A 17 3.94 -7.87 2.80
C ALA A 17 4.27 -6.57 3.55
N VAL A 18 3.40 -5.57 3.44
CA VAL A 18 3.51 -4.29 4.17
C VAL A 18 2.34 -4.17 5.12
N LEU A 19 2.62 -4.19 6.44
CA LEU A 19 1.63 -3.96 7.47
C LEU A 19 1.53 -2.48 7.77
N MET A 20 0.36 -1.88 7.53
CA MET A 20 0.15 -0.45 7.74
C MET A 20 -0.85 -0.18 8.87
N ALA A 21 -0.33 0.04 10.07
CA ALA A 21 -1.14 0.39 11.24
C ALA A 21 -1.48 1.90 11.31
N SER A 22 -0.61 2.75 10.76
CA SER A 22 -0.69 4.21 10.96
C SER A 22 -1.37 4.98 9.82
N ILE A 23 -1.43 4.47 8.58
CA ILE A 23 -2.23 5.11 7.50
C ILE A 23 -3.73 4.85 7.69
N THR A 24 -4.08 3.72 8.28
CA THR A 24 -5.46 3.33 8.56
C THR A 24 -6.04 4.02 9.80
N HIS A 25 -5.21 4.54 10.70
CA HIS A 25 -5.65 5.29 11.90
C HIS A 25 -6.14 6.71 11.62
N PHE A 26 -5.73 7.30 10.49
CA PHE A 26 -6.01 8.70 10.17
C PHE A 26 -7.05 8.87 9.06
N GLU A 27 -7.88 7.85 8.77
CA GLU A 27 -9.05 7.94 7.86
C GLU A 27 -8.78 8.43 6.42
N ASN A 28 -7.52 8.55 5.98
CA ASN A 28 -7.23 9.16 4.69
C ASN A 28 -7.43 8.22 3.49
N TYR A 29 -7.33 6.89 3.69
CA TYR A 29 -7.48 5.90 2.60
C TYR A 29 -8.09 4.59 3.11
N THR A 30 -9.03 4.05 2.36
CA THR A 30 -9.59 2.71 2.61
C THR A 30 -8.64 1.61 2.11
N ILE A 31 -8.73 0.41 2.70
CA ILE A 31 -7.96 -0.77 2.25
C ILE A 31 -8.14 -0.99 0.74
N ARG A 32 -9.36 -0.81 0.22
CA ARG A 32 -9.66 -0.92 -1.20
C ARG A 32 -8.88 0.09 -2.05
N GLN A 33 -8.86 1.36 -1.66
CA GLN A 33 -8.08 2.39 -2.39
C GLN A 33 -6.59 2.09 -2.39
N MET A 34 -6.05 1.53 -1.29
CA MET A 34 -4.65 1.10 -1.24
C MET A 34 -4.37 -0.04 -2.23
N LYS A 35 -5.24 -1.07 -2.24
CA LYS A 35 -5.14 -2.19 -3.19
C LYS A 35 -5.26 -1.71 -4.63
N GLU A 36 -6.22 -0.85 -4.93
CA GLU A 36 -6.38 -0.29 -6.29
C GLU A 36 -5.16 0.53 -6.73
N TYR A 37 -4.57 1.32 -5.82
CA TYR A 37 -3.33 2.06 -6.09
C TYR A 37 -2.16 1.13 -6.43
N LEU A 38 -1.97 0.07 -5.65
CA LEU A 38 -0.92 -0.93 -5.89
C LEU A 38 -1.16 -1.72 -7.18
N ALA A 39 -2.41 -2.13 -7.43
CA ALA A 39 -2.82 -2.80 -8.66
C ALA A 39 -2.56 -1.93 -9.90
N SER A 40 -2.90 -0.64 -9.84
CA SER A 40 -2.62 0.33 -10.90
C SER A 40 -1.12 0.52 -11.19
N ARG A 41 -0.26 0.17 -10.23
CA ARG A 41 1.21 0.20 -10.38
C ARG A 41 1.80 -1.14 -10.81
N GLY A 42 0.96 -2.14 -11.08
CA GLY A 42 1.38 -3.48 -11.52
C GLY A 42 1.77 -4.42 -10.38
N ILE A 43 1.48 -4.06 -9.13
CA ILE A 43 1.74 -4.94 -7.98
C ILE A 43 0.56 -5.91 -7.83
N ALA A 44 0.86 -7.21 -7.80
CA ALA A 44 -0.15 -8.24 -7.61
C ALA A 44 -0.73 -8.15 -6.18
N VAL A 45 -1.98 -7.72 -6.07
CA VAL A 45 -2.70 -7.62 -4.80
C VAL A 45 -3.94 -8.49 -4.83
N ASN A 46 -4.28 -9.09 -3.69
CA ASN A 46 -5.49 -9.88 -3.54
C ASN A 46 -6.65 -8.93 -3.18
N LEU A 47 -7.62 -8.74 -4.09
CA LEU A 47 -8.71 -7.75 -3.98
C LEU A 47 -9.75 -8.16 -2.93
#